data_AF-A0A831SIE3-F1
#
_entry.id   AF-A0A831SIE3-F1
#
_cell.length_a   1.000
_cell.length_b   1.000
_cell.length_c   1.000
_cell.angle_alpha   90.00
_cell.angle_beta   90.00
_cell.angle_gamma   90.00
#
_symmetry.space_group_name_H-M   'P 1'
#
loop_
_entity.id
_entity.type
_entity.pdbx_description
1 polymer ?
#
loop_
_entity_poly.entity_id
_entity_poly.type
_entity_poly.pdbx_seq_one_letter_code
_entity_poly.pdbx_strand_id
1 'polypeptide(L)' 'MGNVRDILNNVKWHGDKDIKKVKIWYLHRGAPNDIKIIVGNEITSIGKSFMETKTATIPYHRVLKIVYENEVLFDRSKI' A
#
# COMPACT_ATOMS: atom_id res chain seq x y z
N MET A 1 6.92 -8.96 -12.02
CA MET A 1 6.05 -8.54 -10.89
C MET A 1 6.50 -7.15 -10.46
N GLY A 2 5.69 -6.10 -10.59
CA GLY A 2 6.06 -4.77 -10.11
C GLY A 2 6.21 -4.78 -8.58
N ASN A 3 7.22 -4.09 -8.06
CA ASN A 3 7.37 -3.92 -6.61
C ASN A 3 6.24 -3.01 -6.09
N VAL A 4 5.94 -3.06 -4.80
CA VAL A 4 4.95 -2.20 -4.11
C VAL A 4 5.08 -0.73 -4.54
N ARG A 5 6.32 -0.23 -4.66
CA ARG A 5 6.61 1.13 -5.12
C ARG A 5 6.03 1.43 -6.51
N ASP A 6 6.23 0.54 -7.47
CA ASP A 6 5.81 0.74 -8.86
C ASP A 6 4.28 0.75 -8.96
N ILE A 7 3.63 -0.15 -8.21
CA ILE A 7 2.17 -0.21 -8.12
C ILE A 7 1.60 1.10 -7.56
N LEU A 8 2.18 1.61 -6.46
CA LEU A 8 1.73 2.85 -5.84
C LEU A 8 1.97 4.07 -6.74
N ASN A 9 3.12 4.12 -7.45
CA ASN A 9 3.39 5.19 -8.41
C ASN A 9 2.42 5.14 -9.59
N ASN A 10 2.13 3.95 -10.12
CA ASN A 10 1.16 3.80 -11.21
C ASN A 10 -0.23 4.32 -10.79
N VAL A 11 -0.71 3.93 -9.60
CA VAL A 11 -1.99 4.43 -9.07
C VAL A 11 -1.95 5.96 -8.86
N LYS A 12 -0.87 6.51 -8.28
CA LYS A 12 -0.82 7.92 -7.89
C LYS A 12 -0.70 8.88 -9.07
N TRP A 13 0.04 8.49 -10.11
CA TRP A 13 0.42 9.42 -11.19
C TRP A 13 -0.30 9.19 -12.51
N HIS A 14 -0.73 7.96 -12.82
CA HIS A 14 -1.31 7.66 -14.13
C HIS A 14 -2.83 7.94 -14.21
N GLY A 15 -3.49 8.33 -13.11
CA GLY A 15 -4.87 8.86 -13.12
C GLY A 15 -5.98 7.82 -13.41
N ASP A 16 -5.64 6.63 -13.89
CA ASP A 16 -6.60 5.57 -14.23
C ASP A 16 -7.31 4.96 -13.02
N LYS A 17 -6.72 5.10 -11.82
CA LYS A 17 -7.23 4.52 -10.57
C LYS A 17 -7.37 5.60 -9.50
N ASP A 18 -8.56 5.71 -8.92
CA ASP A 18 -8.79 6.61 -7.79
C ASP A 18 -8.04 6.10 -6.55
N ILE A 19 -7.01 6.85 -6.13
CA ILE A 19 -6.18 6.52 -4.98
C ILE A 19 -6.98 6.39 -3.67
N LYS A 20 -8.16 7.02 -3.57
CA LYS A 20 -9.08 6.89 -2.42
C LYS A 20 -9.72 5.50 -2.33
N LYS A 21 -9.74 4.75 -3.43
CA LYS A 21 -10.27 3.38 -3.47
C LYS A 21 -9.20 2.31 -3.30
N VAL A 22 -7.93 2.71 -3.21
CA VAL A 22 -6.83 1.80 -2.91
C VAL A 22 -6.76 1.54 -1.42
N LYS A 23 -6.73 0.26 -1.06
CA LYS A 23 -6.52 -0.24 0.30
C LYS A 23 -5.21 -0.98 0.37
N ILE A 24 -4.42 -0.71 1.41
CA ILE A 24 -3.11 -1.32 1.61
C ILE A 24 -3.06 -1.96 2.99
N TRP A 25 -2.84 -3.27 3.03
CA TRP A 25 -2.67 -4.05 4.24
C TRP A 25 -1.18 -4.14 4.55
N TYR A 26 -0.81 -3.89 5.81
CA TYR A 26 0.58 -4.00 6.25
C TYR A 26 0.68 -4.53 7.67
N LEU A 27 1.83 -5.16 7.97
CA LEU A 27 2.14 -5.63 9.31
C LEU A 27 2.42 -4.47 10.26
N HIS A 28 1.70 -4.44 11.38
CA HIS A 28 1.86 -3.47 12.46
C HIS A 28 1.84 -4.19 13.81
N ARG A 29 3.01 -4.25 14.46
CA ARG A 29 3.17 -4.91 15.76
C ARG A 29 2.24 -4.28 16.80
N GLY A 30 1.42 -5.11 17.46
CA GLY A 30 0.51 -4.66 18.51
C GLY A 30 -0.87 -4.19 18.02
N ALA A 31 -1.20 -4.36 16.73
CA ALA A 31 -2.57 -4.27 16.24
C ALA A 31 -3.30 -5.62 16.40
N PRO A 32 -4.64 -5.66 16.43
CA PRO A 32 -5.38 -6.91 16.28
C PRO A 32 -4.92 -7.67 15.02
N ASN A 33 -4.55 -8.93 15.18
CA ASN A 33 -3.95 -9.79 14.13
C ASN A 33 -2.63 -9.26 13.53
N ASP A 34 -1.95 -8.31 14.18
CA ASP A 34 -0.74 -7.64 13.71
C ASP A 34 -0.87 -6.98 12.32
N ILE A 35 -2.08 -6.63 11.89
CA ILE A 35 -2.36 -6.04 10.58
C ILE A 35 -3.09 -4.71 10.75
N LYS A 36 -2.67 -3.71 9.97
CA LYS A 36 -3.42 -2.47 9.75
C LYS A 36 -3.71 -2.26 8.27
N ILE A 37 -4.76 -1.50 8.01
CA ILE A 37 -5.19 -1.11 6.67
C ILE A 37 -5.16 0.41 6.61
N ILE A 38 -4.55 0.94 5.55
CA ILE A 38 -4.67 2.36 5.19
C ILE A 38 -5.31 2.51 3.82
N VAL A 39 -5.92 3.66 3.60
CA VAL A 39 -6.43 4.09 2.29
C VAL A 39 -5.32 4.83 1.55
N GLY A 40 -5.24 4.70 0.23
CA GLY A 40 -4.18 5.31 -0.57
C GLY A 40 -4.07 6.83 -0.41
N ASN A 41 -5.18 7.54 -0.15
CA ASN A 41 -5.18 8.98 0.10
C ASN A 41 -4.49 9.38 1.43
N GLU A 42 -4.20 8.44 2.31
CA GLU A 42 -3.39 8.68 3.50
C GLU A 42 -1.89 8.77 3.18
N ILE A 43 -1.46 8.31 2.00
CA ILE A 43 -0.06 8.35 1.56
C ILE A 43 0.34 9.79 1.21
N THR A 44 1.26 10.33 1.99
CA THR A 44 1.87 11.64 1.74
C THR A 44 3.06 11.53 0.78
N SER A 45 3.86 10.47 0.90
CA SER A 45 5.10 10.28 0.12
C SER A 45 5.36 8.83 -0.25
N ILE A 46 5.96 8.61 -1.44
CA ILE A 46 6.37 7.30 -1.96
C ILE A 46 7.90 7.28 -2.05
N GLY A 47 8.54 6.84 -0.96
CA GLY A 47 9.99 6.69 -0.84
C GLY A 47 10.53 5.43 -1.50
N LYS A 48 11.86 5.29 -1.53
CA LYS A 48 12.55 4.19 -2.23
C LYS A 48 12.22 2.81 -1.63
N SER A 49 12.15 2.72 -0.30
CA SER A 49 11.96 1.46 0.45
C SER A 49 10.74 1.47 1.39
N PHE A 50 10.05 2.60 1.47
CA PHE A 50 8.91 2.82 2.34
C PHE A 50 7.96 3.84 1.72
N MET A 51 6.71 3.84 2.19
CA MET A 51 5.76 4.93 2.01
C MET A 51 5.54 5.65 3.32
N GLU A 52 5.18 6.92 3.24
CA GLU A 52 4.85 7.74 4.40
C GLU A 52 3.36 8.09 4.36
N THR A 53 2.78 8.14 5.55
CA THR A 53 1.43 8.64 5.80
C THR A 53 1.51 9.80 6.77
N LYS A 54 0.37 10.42 7.09
CA LYS A 54 0.32 11.47 8.13
C LYS A 54 0.74 10.98 9.52
N THR A 55 0.67 9.68 9.79
CA THR A 55 0.83 9.12 11.14
C THR A 55 1.90 8.05 11.25
N ALA A 56 2.40 7.53 10.13
CA ALA A 56 3.34 6.41 10.12
C ALA A 56 4.19 6.34 8.86
N THR A 57 5.39 5.78 9.01
CA THR A 57 6.24 5.30 7.92
C THR A 57 6.10 3.79 7.78
N ILE A 58 5.74 3.31 6.59
CA ILE A 58 5.43 1.90 6.32
C ILE A 58 6.46 1.35 5.32
N PRO A 59 7.39 0.49 5.77
CA PRO A 59 8.33 -0.20 4.88
C PRO A 59 7.62 -1.15 3.93
N TYR A 60 8.07 -1.23 2.67
CA TYR A 60 7.43 -2.08 1.66
C TYR A 60 7.50 -3.57 1.97
N HIS A 61 8.54 -4.02 2.67
CA HIS A 61 8.64 -5.42 3.13
C HIS A 61 7.53 -5.80 4.13
N ARG A 62 6.84 -4.83 4.74
CA ARG A 62 5.70 -5.05 5.63
C ARG A 62 4.35 -5.04 4.92
N VAL A 63 4.30 -4.59 3.66
CA VAL A 63 3.06 -4.57 2.88
C VAL A 63 2.70 -5.99 2.49
N LEU A 64 1.50 -6.41 2.84
CA LEU A 64 0.97 -7.75 2.60
C LEU A 64 0.12 -7.80 1.34
N LYS A 65 -0.75 -6.80 1.14
CA LYS A 65 -1.74 -6.78 0.07
C LYS A 65 -2.05 -5.36 -0.35
N ILE A 66 -2.27 -5.15 -1.65
CA ILE A 66 -2.80 -3.90 -2.21
C ILE A 66 -4.00 -4.25 -3.07
N VAL A 67 -5.13 -3.60 -2.83
CA VAL A 67 -6.38 -3.81 -3.57
C VAL A 67 -6.89 -2.48 -4.06
N TYR A 68 -7.32 -2.43 -5.31
CA TYR A 68 -8.13 -1.35 -5.86
C TYR A 68 -9.54 -1.88 -6.11
N GLU A 69 -10.51 -1.38 -5.36
CA GLU A 69 -11.88 -1.92 -5.35
C GLU A 69 -11.93 -3.44 -5.09
N ASN A 70 -12.08 -4.25 -6.14
CA ASN A 70 -12.13 -5.71 -6.10
C ASN A 70 -10.91 -6.37 -6.77
N GLU A 71 -10.00 -5.58 -7.34
CA GLU A 71 -8.80 -6.03 -8.05
C GLU A 71 -7.60 -6.10 -7.10
N VAL A 72 -6.99 -7.27 -6.96
CA VAL A 72 -5.76 -7.44 -6.19
C VAL A 72 -4.57 -7.00 -7.06
N LEU A 73 -3.97 -5.86 -6.73
CA LEU A 73 -2.79 -5.34 -7.42
C LEU A 73 -1.49 -5.97 -6.92
N PHE A 74 -1.47 -6.33 -5.63
CA PHE A 74 -0.33 -6.94 -4.97
C PHE A 74 -0.80 -7.92 -3.89
N ASP A 75 -0.14 -9.07 -3.81
CA ASP A 75 -0.32 -10.05 -2.74
C ASP A 75 1.03 -10.71 -2.44
N ARG A 76 1.56 -10.49 -1.23
CA ARG A 76 2.86 -11.01 -0.81
C ARG A 76 2.90 -12.53 -0.77
N SER A 77 1.77 -13.21 -0.57
CA SER A 77 1.72 -14.68 -0.54
C SER A 77 1.89 -15.33 -1.92
N LYS A 78 1.79 -14.54 -3.00
CA LYS A 78 1.82 -15.01 -4.39
C LYS A 78 3.11 -14.64 -5.13
N ILE A 79 4.15 -14.22 -4.41
CA ILE A 79 5.44 -13.75 -4.95
C ILE A 79 6.53 -14.74 -4.59
#